data_AF-W4ULL2-F1
#
_entry.id   AF-W4ULL2-F1
#
_cell.length_a   1.000
_cell.length_b   1.000
_cell.length_c   1.000
_cell.angle_alpha   90.00
_cell.angle_beta   90.00
_cell.angle_gamma   90.00
#
_symmetry.space_group_name_H-M   'P 1'
#
loop_
_entity.id
_entity.type
_entity.pdbx_description
1 polymer ?
#
loop_
_entity_poly.entity_id
_entity_poly.type
_entity_poly.pdbx_seq_one_letter_code
_entity_poly.pdbx_strand_id
1 'polypeptide(L)'
;MDAFEMKSTGEPFDWNNPVHRANPYNDRDPRLEQTVFYNGMKWRSETVDTYEGGKDITMENNGIKTVTGYYMRKFLPNDQGQKGSAFPSCNPVWNYIRLADVYLMYAEAINEAQDSKTNRDLAKTYVDLVRKRVSMPVLKDDLNQAQMREAIQHERRVELAFEEQRYFDIRRWKIAHKVYGSTDQSVKLHGVTITRDAGSNFVYTLKVVATPYFDNNSMNLYPFKRDEILTNGNLEQNPGY
;
A
#
# COMPACT_ATOMS: atom_id res chain seq x y z
N MET A 1 0.19 -4.47 3.12
CA MET A 1 -0.67 -5.33 3.95
C MET A 1 -0.92 -4.66 5.29
N ASP A 2 0.11 -4.33 6.06
CA ASP A 2 -0.04 -3.80 7.43
C ASP A 2 -0.74 -2.44 7.51
N ALA A 3 -0.72 -1.65 6.43
CA ALA A 3 -1.40 -0.35 6.37
C ALA A 3 -2.93 -0.43 6.38
N PHE A 4 -3.53 -1.60 6.12
CA PHE A 4 -4.98 -1.74 6.21
C PHE A 4 -5.37 -1.91 7.69
N GLU A 5 -6.10 -0.98 8.27
CA GLU A 5 -6.46 -1.01 9.70
C GLU A 5 -7.40 -2.18 10.04
N MET A 6 -7.60 -2.42 11.33
CA MET A 6 -8.63 -3.33 11.83
C MET A 6 -10.01 -2.73 11.56
N LYS A 7 -10.93 -3.49 10.96
CA LYS A 7 -12.24 -2.97 10.54
C LYS A 7 -13.13 -2.61 11.73
N SER A 8 -13.13 -3.43 12.77
CA SER A 8 -13.98 -3.19 13.95
C SER A 8 -13.59 -1.96 14.76
N THR A 9 -12.30 -1.62 14.80
CA THR A 9 -11.78 -0.55 15.68
C THR A 9 -11.20 0.65 14.94
N GLY A 10 -10.77 0.50 13.69
CA GLY A 10 -9.99 1.50 12.97
C GLY A 10 -8.56 1.64 13.50
N GLU A 11 -8.10 0.74 14.37
CA GLU A 11 -6.75 0.76 14.91
C GLU A 11 -5.76 0.02 13.98
N PRO A 12 -4.46 0.32 14.07
CA PRO A 12 -3.44 -0.35 13.26
C PRO A 12 -3.38 -1.86 13.49
N PHE A 13 -3.10 -2.60 12.42
CA PHE A 13 -2.68 -4.00 12.51
C PHE A 13 -1.27 -4.10 13.13
N ASP A 14 -1.02 -5.15 13.92
CA ASP A 14 0.25 -5.34 14.63
C ASP A 14 0.68 -6.81 14.61
N TRP A 15 1.87 -7.08 14.05
CA TRP A 15 2.47 -8.42 14.01
C TRP A 15 2.94 -8.94 15.37
N ASN A 16 3.18 -8.05 16.34
CA ASN A 16 3.53 -8.45 17.71
C ASN A 16 2.32 -8.88 18.53
N ASN A 17 1.11 -8.49 18.11
CA ASN A 17 -0.13 -8.98 18.70
C ASN A 17 -0.39 -10.44 18.26
N PRO A 18 -0.41 -11.43 19.19
CA PRO A 18 -0.59 -12.83 18.84
C PRO A 18 -1.91 -13.14 18.12
N VAL A 19 -2.99 -12.40 18.43
CA VAL A 19 -4.31 -12.58 17.82
C VAL A 19 -4.27 -12.13 16.35
N HIS A 20 -3.69 -10.95 16.11
CA HIS A 20 -3.50 -10.40 14.76
C HIS A 20 -2.63 -11.32 13.91
N ARG A 21 -1.46 -11.74 14.43
CA ARG A 21 -0.51 -12.61 13.70
C ARG A 21 -1.07 -13.99 13.39
N ALA A 22 -1.89 -14.57 14.27
CA ALA A 22 -2.51 -15.87 14.03
C ALA A 22 -3.52 -15.82 12.87
N ASN A 23 -4.21 -14.69 12.70
CA ASN A 23 -5.23 -14.49 11.67
C ASN A 23 -5.06 -13.14 10.96
N PRO A 24 -3.98 -12.94 10.18
CA PRO A 24 -3.60 -11.62 9.71
C PRO A 24 -4.61 -10.98 8.76
N TYR A 25 -5.51 -11.77 8.16
CA TYR A 25 -6.48 -11.26 7.18
C TYR A 25 -7.88 -11.08 7.76
N ASN A 26 -8.10 -11.46 9.02
CA ASN A 26 -9.42 -11.40 9.64
C ASN A 26 -9.67 -10.00 10.22
N ASP A 27 -10.91 -9.52 10.14
CA ASP A 27 -11.33 -8.20 10.64
C ASP A 27 -10.45 -7.04 10.12
N ARG A 28 -10.11 -7.06 8.83
CA ARG A 28 -9.31 -6.02 8.18
C ARG A 28 -10.17 -5.07 7.36
N ASP A 29 -9.66 -3.86 7.13
CA ASP A 29 -10.25 -2.90 6.20
C ASP A 29 -10.67 -3.62 4.90
N PRO A 30 -11.95 -3.52 4.48
CA PRO A 30 -12.46 -4.24 3.30
C PRO A 30 -11.66 -3.97 2.02
N ARG A 31 -10.94 -2.85 1.94
CA ARG A 31 -10.06 -2.53 0.82
C ARG A 31 -8.86 -3.47 0.71
N LEU A 32 -8.44 -4.16 1.78
CA LEU A 32 -7.38 -5.15 1.73
C LEU A 32 -7.72 -6.23 0.71
N GLU A 33 -8.88 -6.87 0.88
CA GLU A 33 -9.38 -7.90 -0.03
C GLU A 33 -9.63 -7.34 -1.42
N GLN A 34 -10.00 -6.07 -1.58
CA GLN A 34 -10.19 -5.45 -2.90
C GLN A 34 -8.86 -5.18 -3.64
N THR A 35 -7.75 -5.15 -2.92
CA THR A 35 -6.50 -4.59 -3.42
C THR A 35 -5.39 -5.64 -3.56
N VAL A 36 -5.37 -6.64 -2.69
CA VAL A 36 -4.28 -7.64 -2.58
C VAL A 36 -4.86 -9.05 -2.48
N PHE A 37 -4.26 -10.00 -3.20
CA PHE A 37 -4.45 -11.42 -2.92
C PHE A 37 -3.48 -11.90 -1.85
N TYR A 38 -3.98 -12.78 -0.98
CA TYR A 38 -3.23 -13.45 0.07
C TYR A 38 -3.62 -14.94 0.15
N ASN A 39 -2.81 -15.72 0.88
CA ASN A 39 -3.03 -17.15 1.05
C ASN A 39 -4.44 -17.50 1.55
N GLY A 40 -5.09 -18.47 0.91
CA GLY A 40 -6.44 -18.92 1.25
C GLY A 40 -7.56 -18.08 0.63
N MET A 41 -7.25 -16.96 -0.03
CA MET A 41 -8.26 -16.17 -0.74
C MET A 41 -8.75 -16.93 -1.98
N LYS A 42 -10.07 -16.89 -2.22
CA LYS A 42 -10.67 -17.46 -3.43
C LYS A 42 -10.69 -16.45 -4.56
N TRP A 43 -10.28 -16.90 -5.74
CA TRP A 43 -10.46 -16.16 -6.98
C TRP A 43 -10.80 -17.11 -8.11
N ARG A 44 -11.87 -16.80 -8.84
CA ARG A 44 -12.41 -17.69 -9.87
C ARG A 44 -12.79 -19.05 -9.24
N SER A 45 -12.35 -20.16 -9.80
CA SER A 45 -12.56 -21.50 -9.25
C SER A 45 -11.47 -21.97 -8.29
N GLU A 46 -10.46 -21.14 -8.02
CA GLU A 46 -9.22 -21.55 -7.36
C GLU A 46 -9.03 -20.85 -6.01
N THR A 47 -8.20 -21.46 -5.16
CA THR A 47 -7.67 -20.84 -3.95
C THR A 47 -6.23 -20.41 -4.22
N VAL A 48 -5.86 -19.23 -3.72
CA VAL A 48 -4.49 -18.71 -3.75
C VAL A 48 -3.66 -19.43 -2.70
N ASP A 49 -2.68 -20.22 -3.13
CA ASP A 49 -1.87 -21.08 -2.26
C ASP A 49 -0.42 -20.58 -2.19
N THR A 50 -0.18 -19.57 -1.34
CA THR A 50 1.15 -18.94 -1.14
C THR A 50 1.89 -19.45 0.10
N TYR A 51 1.49 -20.60 0.65
CA TYR A 51 2.25 -21.33 1.67
C TYR A 51 3.41 -22.13 1.08
N GLU A 52 4.39 -22.52 1.90
CA GLU A 52 5.52 -23.34 1.48
C GLU A 52 5.04 -24.70 0.92
N GLY A 53 5.43 -25.00 -0.32
CA GLY A 53 4.92 -26.15 -1.08
C GLY A 53 3.60 -25.89 -1.81
N GLY A 54 2.99 -24.71 -1.64
CA GLY A 54 1.81 -24.27 -2.38
C GLY A 54 2.13 -23.92 -3.84
N LYS A 55 1.15 -24.10 -4.72
CA LYS A 55 1.31 -23.88 -6.17
C LYS A 55 1.55 -22.42 -6.55
N ASP A 56 1.25 -21.46 -5.68
CA ASP A 56 1.34 -20.03 -5.97
C ASP A 56 2.54 -19.33 -5.29
N ILE A 57 3.46 -20.07 -4.67
CA ILE A 57 4.73 -19.50 -4.18
C ILE A 57 5.92 -19.82 -5.10
N THR A 58 5.92 -20.97 -5.76
CA THR A 58 6.99 -21.44 -6.66
C THR A 58 6.46 -21.80 -8.05
N MET A 59 7.28 -21.60 -9.08
CA MET A 59 7.01 -22.01 -10.46
C MET A 59 7.48 -23.47 -10.66
N GLU A 60 6.93 -24.14 -11.69
CA GLU A 60 7.59 -25.31 -12.27
C GLU A 60 9.00 -24.88 -12.75
N ASN A 61 10.04 -25.66 -12.42
CA ASN A 61 11.48 -25.34 -12.59
C ASN A 61 12.09 -24.35 -11.56
N ASN A 62 11.56 -24.29 -10.33
CA ASN A 62 12.13 -23.50 -9.22
C ASN A 62 12.18 -21.97 -9.45
N GLY A 63 11.39 -21.43 -10.38
CA GLY A 63 11.17 -19.98 -10.47
C GLY A 63 10.33 -19.46 -9.29
N ILE A 64 10.40 -18.16 -9.00
CA ILE A 64 9.61 -17.53 -7.93
C ILE A 64 8.38 -16.86 -8.52
N LYS A 65 7.17 -17.16 -8.01
CA LYS A 65 5.94 -16.44 -8.43
C LYS A 65 5.70 -15.18 -7.58
N THR A 66 5.82 -15.29 -6.26
CA THR A 66 5.80 -14.15 -5.33
C THR A 66 6.97 -14.23 -4.35
N VAL A 67 7.62 -13.09 -4.13
CA VAL A 67 8.68 -12.96 -3.11
C VAL A 67 8.13 -12.52 -1.75
N THR A 68 6.88 -12.04 -1.71
CA THR A 68 6.26 -11.45 -0.50
C THR A 68 5.16 -12.30 0.12
N GLY A 69 4.68 -13.33 -0.59
CA GLY A 69 3.48 -14.09 -0.21
C GLY A 69 2.16 -13.44 -0.66
N TYR A 70 2.24 -12.30 -1.36
CA TYR A 70 1.10 -11.50 -1.82
C TYR A 70 1.15 -11.25 -3.33
N TYR A 71 -0.02 -10.99 -3.93
CA TYR A 71 -0.16 -10.47 -5.30
C TYR A 71 -1.08 -9.25 -5.35
N MET A 72 -0.96 -8.45 -6.41
CA MET A 72 -1.93 -7.39 -6.69
C MET A 72 -3.25 -7.99 -7.18
N ARG A 73 -4.37 -7.54 -6.59
CA ARG A 73 -5.73 -7.89 -7.05
C ARG A 73 -6.46 -6.73 -7.71
N LYS A 74 -6.16 -5.49 -7.29
CA LYS A 74 -6.82 -4.29 -7.83
C LYS A 74 -6.75 -4.28 -9.36
N PHE A 75 -7.83 -3.81 -10.00
CA PHE A 75 -8.03 -3.81 -11.46
C PHE A 75 -8.32 -5.16 -12.11
N LEU A 76 -8.29 -6.27 -11.37
CA LEU A 76 -8.76 -7.55 -11.89
C LEU A 76 -10.28 -7.67 -11.74
N PRO A 77 -10.96 -8.32 -12.70
CA PRO A 77 -12.40 -8.51 -12.65
C PRO A 77 -12.80 -9.43 -11.50
N ASN A 78 -14.03 -9.24 -11.03
CA ASN A 78 -14.63 -10.09 -10.02
C ASN A 78 -15.27 -11.34 -10.67
N ASP A 79 -14.42 -12.27 -11.10
CA ASP A 79 -14.83 -13.45 -11.88
C ASP A 79 -15.05 -14.71 -11.02
N GLN A 80 -15.61 -14.57 -9.83
CA GLN A 80 -15.78 -15.70 -8.91
C GLN A 80 -16.55 -16.86 -9.57
N GLY A 81 -16.04 -18.09 -9.42
CA GLY A 81 -16.62 -19.30 -9.99
C GLY A 81 -16.30 -19.58 -11.46
N GLN A 82 -15.68 -18.64 -12.19
CA GLN A 82 -15.27 -18.87 -13.59
C GLN A 82 -14.16 -19.91 -13.68
N LYS A 83 -14.19 -20.78 -14.70
CA LYS A 83 -13.16 -21.81 -14.95
C LYS A 83 -12.38 -21.53 -16.23
N GLY A 84 -11.19 -22.14 -16.36
CA GLY A 84 -10.36 -22.08 -17.57
C GLY A 84 -9.31 -20.97 -17.58
N SER A 85 -8.34 -21.09 -18.50
CA SER A 85 -7.19 -20.18 -18.65
C SER A 85 -7.51 -18.90 -19.40
N ALA A 86 -8.66 -18.83 -20.09
CA ALA A 86 -9.11 -17.61 -20.72
C ALA A 86 -9.53 -16.59 -19.65
N PHE A 87 -8.88 -15.44 -19.67
CA PHE A 87 -9.41 -14.24 -19.04
C PHE A 87 -10.33 -13.60 -20.09
N PRO A 88 -11.65 -13.46 -19.83
CA PRO A 88 -12.46 -12.63 -20.69
C PRO A 88 -11.76 -11.27 -20.78
N SER A 89 -11.70 -10.68 -21.98
CA SER A 89 -11.03 -9.42 -22.22
C SER A 89 -11.51 -8.37 -21.21
N CYS A 90 -10.74 -8.17 -20.14
CA CYS A 90 -10.99 -7.13 -19.16
C CYS A 90 -10.15 -5.94 -19.58
N ASN A 91 -10.82 -4.83 -19.92
CA ASN A 91 -10.17 -3.54 -20.05
C ASN A 91 -10.43 -2.79 -18.75
N PRO A 92 -9.54 -2.88 -17.74
CA PRO A 92 -9.71 -2.07 -16.55
C PRO A 92 -9.68 -0.60 -16.95
N VAL A 93 -10.66 0.17 -16.48
CA VAL A 93 -10.63 1.62 -16.62
C VAL A 93 -9.51 2.13 -15.72
N TRP A 94 -8.44 2.64 -16.33
CA TRP A 94 -7.34 3.26 -15.59
C TRP A 94 -7.73 4.68 -15.19
N ASN A 95 -8.03 4.86 -13.90
CA ASN A 95 -8.45 6.16 -13.39
C ASN A 95 -7.22 7.01 -13.07
N TYR A 96 -6.99 8.06 -13.85
CA TYR A 96 -5.96 9.06 -13.52
C TYR A 96 -6.36 9.94 -12.34
N ILE A 97 -7.65 10.31 -12.25
CA ILE A 97 -8.23 11.06 -11.14
C ILE A 97 -9.60 10.44 -10.83
N ARG A 98 -9.92 10.33 -9.54
CA ARG A 98 -11.24 9.90 -9.07
C ARG A 98 -11.65 10.69 -7.84
N LEU A 99 -12.95 10.72 -7.56
CA LEU A 99 -13.52 11.58 -6.53
C LEU A 99 -12.89 11.41 -5.13
N ALA A 100 -12.52 10.19 -4.75
CA ALA A 100 -11.85 9.98 -3.45
C ALA A 100 -10.47 10.65 -3.38
N ASP A 101 -9.71 10.69 -4.48
CA ASP A 101 -8.45 11.44 -4.53
C ASP A 101 -8.70 12.94 -4.38
N VAL A 102 -9.75 13.47 -5.04
CA VAL A 102 -10.15 14.89 -4.89
C VAL A 102 -10.52 15.23 -3.44
N TYR A 103 -11.27 14.37 -2.77
CA TYR A 103 -11.59 14.55 -1.35
C TYR A 103 -10.33 14.56 -0.48
N LEU A 104 -9.40 13.64 -0.71
CA LEU A 104 -8.17 13.56 0.08
C LEU A 104 -7.19 14.69 -0.26
N MET A 105 -7.14 15.16 -1.50
CA MET A 105 -6.38 16.35 -1.90
C MET A 105 -6.93 17.61 -1.21
N TYR A 106 -8.25 17.77 -1.18
CA TYR A 106 -8.87 18.89 -0.47
C TYR A 106 -8.61 18.81 1.05
N ALA A 107 -8.77 17.62 1.64
CA ALA A 107 -8.48 17.40 3.06
C ALA A 107 -7.04 17.76 3.41
N GLU A 108 -6.08 17.37 2.57
CA GLU A 108 -4.68 17.75 2.73
C GLU A 108 -4.50 19.26 2.63
N ALA A 109 -4.99 19.88 1.56
CA ALA A 109 -4.84 21.31 1.34
C ALA A 109 -5.42 22.15 2.48
N ILE A 110 -6.63 21.83 2.96
CA ILE A 110 -7.28 22.60 4.03
C ILE A 110 -6.58 22.40 5.38
N ASN A 111 -6.08 21.19 5.67
CA ASN A 111 -5.28 20.92 6.87
C ASN A 111 -3.98 21.72 6.87
N GLU A 112 -3.28 21.78 5.71
CA GLU A 112 -2.00 22.48 5.59
C GLU A 112 -2.13 24.00 5.44
N ALA A 113 -3.27 24.51 4.95
CA ALA A 113 -3.47 25.93 4.72
C ALA A 113 -3.41 26.76 6.00
N GLN A 114 -3.96 26.24 7.11
CA GLN A 114 -3.92 26.89 8.41
C GLN A 114 -4.23 25.88 9.52
N ASP A 115 -3.45 25.94 10.61
CA ASP A 115 -3.73 25.15 11.81
C ASP A 115 -4.90 25.76 12.61
N SER A 116 -6.12 25.38 12.25
CA SER A 116 -7.35 25.76 12.96
C SER A 116 -8.27 24.56 13.16
N LYS A 117 -9.03 24.54 14.26
CA LYS A 117 -9.98 23.44 14.52
C LYS A 117 -10.99 23.31 13.38
N THR A 118 -11.52 24.42 12.88
CA THR A 118 -12.46 24.46 11.75
C THR A 118 -11.89 23.77 10.51
N ASN A 119 -10.62 24.05 10.16
CA ASN A 119 -9.99 23.43 9.00
C ASN A 119 -9.75 21.93 9.21
N ARG A 120 -9.33 21.52 10.41
CA ARG A 120 -9.11 20.11 10.74
C ARG A 120 -10.42 19.32 10.76
N ASP A 121 -11.49 19.88 11.31
CA ASP A 121 -12.83 19.26 11.29
C ASP A 121 -13.36 19.12 9.85
N LEU A 122 -13.07 20.11 8.99
CA LEU A 122 -13.41 20.03 7.57
C LEU A 122 -12.57 18.98 6.83
N ALA A 123 -11.25 18.93 7.07
CA ALA A 123 -10.38 17.88 6.53
C ALA A 123 -10.88 16.48 6.93
N LYS A 124 -11.20 16.30 8.22
CA LYS A 124 -11.78 15.08 8.78
C LYS A 124 -13.03 14.66 8.02
N THR A 125 -13.92 15.60 7.72
CA THR A 125 -15.16 15.32 6.97
C THR A 125 -14.88 14.64 5.64
N TYR A 126 -13.91 15.13 4.87
CA TYR A 126 -13.56 14.56 3.57
C TYR A 126 -12.83 13.22 3.66
N VAL A 127 -11.98 13.02 4.68
CA VAL A 127 -11.38 11.71 4.97
C VAL A 127 -12.48 10.70 5.34
N ASP A 128 -13.42 11.09 6.20
CA ASP A 128 -14.50 10.22 6.65
C ASP A 128 -15.49 9.86 5.52
N LEU A 129 -15.66 10.69 4.48
CA LEU A 129 -16.42 10.31 3.28
C LEU A 129 -15.80 9.08 2.59
N VAL A 130 -14.46 9.02 2.51
CA VAL A 130 -13.73 7.91 1.91
C VAL A 130 -13.84 6.65 2.79
N ARG A 131 -13.66 6.81 4.10
CA ARG A 131 -13.72 5.71 5.09
C ARG A 131 -15.12 5.10 5.19
N LYS A 132 -16.16 5.93 5.29
CA LYS A 132 -17.56 5.48 5.43
C LYS A 132 -18.04 4.64 4.24
N ARG A 133 -17.61 4.95 3.02
CA ARG A 133 -17.96 4.19 1.81
C ARG A 133 -17.57 2.71 1.91
N VAL A 134 -16.49 2.40 2.64
CA VAL A 134 -16.04 1.01 2.87
C VAL A 134 -16.34 0.53 4.30
N SER A 135 -17.24 1.23 5.00
CA SER A 135 -17.65 0.92 6.38
C SER A 135 -16.48 0.86 7.37
N MET A 136 -15.44 1.66 7.15
CA MET A 136 -14.38 1.87 8.14
C MET A 136 -14.83 2.89 9.20
N PRO A 137 -14.41 2.72 10.47
CA PRO A 137 -14.67 3.69 11.51
C PRO A 137 -14.17 5.08 11.12
N VAL A 138 -14.89 6.12 11.53
CA VAL A 138 -14.47 7.51 11.33
C VAL A 138 -13.18 7.80 12.08
N LEU A 139 -12.43 8.81 11.64
CA LEU A 139 -11.26 9.28 12.38
C LEU A 139 -11.65 9.71 13.81
N LYS A 140 -10.69 9.63 14.73
CA LYS A 140 -10.80 10.21 16.07
C LYS A 140 -11.06 11.71 15.97
N ASP A 141 -11.81 12.24 16.92
CA ASP A 141 -12.04 13.68 17.02
C ASP A 141 -10.81 14.40 17.59
N ASP A 142 -10.77 15.71 17.43
CA ASP A 142 -9.78 16.62 18.02
C ASP A 142 -8.30 16.30 17.72
N LEU A 143 -8.03 15.67 16.57
CA LEU A 143 -6.67 15.54 16.04
C LEU A 143 -6.05 16.93 15.85
N ASN A 144 -4.80 17.10 16.28
CA ASN A 144 -4.00 18.27 15.92
C ASN A 144 -3.59 18.23 14.44
N GLN A 145 -3.03 19.31 13.90
CA GLN A 145 -2.71 19.39 12.48
C GLN A 145 -1.75 18.30 12.01
N ALA A 146 -0.75 17.95 12.84
CA ALA A 146 0.21 16.90 12.53
C ALA A 146 -0.44 15.51 12.51
N GLN A 147 -1.30 15.21 13.49
CA GLN A 147 -2.05 13.96 13.53
C GLN A 147 -3.04 13.84 12.38
N MET A 148 -3.73 14.93 12.01
CA MET A 148 -4.62 14.97 10.84
C MET A 148 -3.82 14.76 9.54
N ARG A 149 -2.64 15.38 9.41
CA ARG A 149 -1.72 15.15 8.29
C ARG A 149 -1.36 13.68 8.16
N GLU A 150 -0.96 13.04 9.25
CA GLU A 150 -0.64 11.60 9.26
C GLU A 150 -1.85 10.73 8.87
N ALA A 151 -3.04 11.05 9.38
CA ALA A 151 -4.28 10.36 9.03
C ALA A 151 -4.61 10.51 7.53
N ILE A 152 -4.47 11.71 6.95
CA ILE A 152 -4.68 11.95 5.51
C ILE A 152 -3.65 11.17 4.68
N GLN A 153 -2.37 11.23 5.05
CA GLN A 153 -1.31 10.50 4.35
C GLN A 153 -1.52 8.98 4.40
N HIS A 154 -2.00 8.46 5.53
CA HIS A 154 -2.38 7.07 5.70
C HIS A 154 -3.57 6.71 4.81
N GLU A 155 -4.65 7.49 4.86
CA GLU A 155 -5.85 7.22 4.07
C GLU A 155 -5.54 7.25 2.56
N ARG A 156 -4.72 8.20 2.09
CA ARG A 156 -4.21 8.23 0.70
C ARG A 156 -3.45 6.95 0.34
N ARG A 157 -2.57 6.47 1.24
CA ARG A 157 -1.81 5.23 1.03
C ARG A 157 -2.71 4.02 0.84
N VAL A 158 -3.77 3.90 1.65
CA VAL A 158 -4.70 2.77 1.62
C VAL A 158 -5.63 2.86 0.42
N GLU A 159 -6.27 4.02 0.25
CA GLU A 159 -7.26 4.27 -0.78
C GLU A 159 -6.68 4.13 -2.19
N LEU A 160 -5.51 4.74 -2.42
CA LEU A 160 -4.87 4.86 -3.74
C LEU A 160 -3.75 3.82 -3.94
N ALA A 161 -3.74 2.76 -3.13
CA ALA A 161 -2.77 1.67 -3.27
C ALA A 161 -2.80 1.07 -4.68
N PHE A 162 -1.62 0.95 -5.31
CA PHE A 162 -1.42 0.51 -6.70
C PHE A 162 -2.01 1.41 -7.79
N GLU A 163 -2.33 2.67 -7.48
CA GLU A 163 -2.85 3.66 -8.45
C GLU A 163 -1.77 4.73 -8.79
N GLU A 164 -0.49 4.33 -8.78
CA GLU A 164 0.68 5.17 -9.11
C GLU A 164 0.93 6.42 -8.23
N GLN A 165 0.13 6.64 -7.18
CA GLN A 165 0.25 7.83 -6.33
C GLN A 165 1.42 7.78 -5.34
N ARG A 166 1.66 6.61 -4.72
CA ARG A 166 2.56 6.50 -3.56
C ARG A 166 3.99 6.99 -3.86
N TYR A 167 4.47 6.79 -5.09
CA TYR A 167 5.79 7.23 -5.53
C TYR A 167 5.94 8.76 -5.44
N PHE A 168 4.93 9.50 -5.89
CA PHE A 168 4.92 10.96 -5.91
C PHE A 168 4.60 11.54 -4.53
N ASP A 169 3.62 10.97 -3.83
CA ASP A 169 3.18 11.40 -2.51
C ASP A 169 4.34 11.46 -1.50
N ILE A 170 5.14 10.39 -1.37
CA ILE A 170 6.24 10.38 -0.40
C ILE A 170 7.40 11.32 -0.76
N ARG A 171 7.54 11.69 -2.04
CA ARG A 171 8.56 12.64 -2.51
C ARG A 171 8.15 14.08 -2.29
N ARG A 172 6.90 14.45 -2.61
CA ARG A 172 6.38 15.79 -2.36
C ARG A 172 6.27 16.09 -0.86
N TRP A 173 5.99 15.08 -0.04
CA TRP A 173 6.06 15.18 1.43
C TRP A 173 7.47 15.11 2.00
N LYS A 174 8.51 14.86 1.18
CA LYS A 174 9.91 14.69 1.63
C LYS A 174 10.08 13.62 2.71
N ILE A 175 9.27 12.56 2.66
CA ILE A 175 9.34 11.41 3.59
C ILE A 175 9.82 10.12 2.93
N ALA A 176 10.22 10.16 1.66
CA ALA A 176 10.69 8.98 0.93
C ALA A 176 11.86 8.27 1.66
N HIS A 177 12.82 9.02 2.22
CA HIS A 177 13.91 8.47 3.03
C HIS A 177 13.43 7.76 4.31
N LYS A 178 12.29 8.17 4.89
CA LYS A 178 11.68 7.47 6.04
C LYS A 178 11.00 6.17 5.63
N VAL A 179 10.49 6.12 4.39
CA VAL A 179 9.74 4.97 3.85
C VAL A 179 10.64 3.93 3.20
N TYR A 180 11.75 4.35 2.61
CA TYR A 180 12.72 3.51 1.92
C TYR A 180 14.05 3.38 2.66
N GLY A 181 14.20 4.01 3.83
CA GLY A 181 15.43 3.99 4.59
C GLY A 181 16.54 4.84 3.97
N SER A 182 17.66 4.88 4.69
CA SER A 182 18.87 5.61 4.30
C SER A 182 20.07 4.67 4.31
N THR A 183 21.29 5.21 4.37
CA THR A 183 22.53 4.43 4.49
C THR A 183 22.55 3.51 5.72
N ASP A 184 21.76 3.84 6.75
CA ASP A 184 21.63 3.05 7.98
C ASP A 184 20.88 1.72 7.81
N GLN A 185 20.22 1.50 6.66
CA GLN A 185 19.49 0.27 6.34
C GLN A 185 18.44 -0.13 7.39
N SER A 186 17.93 0.84 8.17
CA SER A 186 17.00 0.62 9.27
C SER A 186 15.61 0.20 8.80
N VAL A 187 15.24 0.57 7.57
CA VAL A 187 13.97 0.20 6.96
C VAL A 187 14.10 -1.14 6.23
N LYS A 188 13.26 -2.09 6.64
CA LYS A 188 13.09 -3.39 5.98
C LYS A 188 11.69 -3.48 5.39
N LEU A 189 11.60 -3.84 4.12
CA LEU A 189 10.34 -4.26 3.51
C LEU A 189 10.13 -5.73 3.80
N HIS A 190 8.91 -6.08 4.19
CA HIS A 190 8.56 -7.42 4.60
C HIS A 190 7.51 -8.04 3.69
N GLY A 191 7.61 -9.35 3.55
CA GLY A 191 6.52 -10.25 3.16
C GLY A 191 6.25 -11.24 4.29
N VAL A 192 5.58 -12.33 3.95
CA VAL A 192 5.31 -13.44 4.87
C VAL A 192 5.85 -14.74 4.33
N THR A 193 6.48 -15.51 5.21
CA THR A 193 6.63 -16.95 5.05
C THR A 193 5.43 -17.61 5.71
N ILE A 194 4.79 -18.55 5.01
CA ILE A 194 3.58 -19.23 5.48
C ILE A 194 3.86 -20.72 5.50
N THR A 195 3.85 -21.33 6.67
CA THR A 195 4.03 -22.78 6.87
C THR A 195 2.77 -23.41 7.45
N ARG A 196 2.78 -24.72 7.66
CA ARG A 196 1.73 -25.43 8.38
C ARG A 196 2.28 -25.99 9.70
N ASP A 197 1.51 -25.85 10.77
CA ASP A 197 1.80 -26.53 12.03
C ASP A 197 1.40 -28.02 11.99
N ALA A 198 1.62 -28.76 13.08
CA ALA A 198 1.25 -30.17 13.18
C ALA A 198 -0.27 -30.43 13.03
N GLY A 199 -1.10 -29.41 13.30
CA GLY A 199 -2.55 -29.44 13.10
C GLY A 199 -2.99 -29.01 11.71
N SER A 200 -2.05 -28.79 10.77
CA SER A 200 -2.28 -28.27 9.42
C SER A 200 -2.79 -26.81 9.35
N ASN A 201 -2.74 -26.08 10.47
CA ASN A 201 -3.07 -24.65 10.48
C ASN A 201 -1.95 -23.84 9.87
N PHE A 202 -2.30 -22.74 9.19
CA PHE A 202 -1.30 -21.84 8.63
C PHE A 202 -0.61 -21.00 9.71
N VAL A 203 0.72 -20.94 9.65
CA VAL A 203 1.56 -20.12 10.52
C VAL A 203 2.23 -19.04 9.68
N TYR A 204 2.01 -17.77 10.04
CA TYR A 204 2.56 -16.61 9.34
C TYR A 204 3.76 -16.05 10.09
N THR A 205 4.90 -15.91 9.41
CA THR A 205 6.11 -15.31 9.94
C THR A 205 6.61 -14.20 9.02
N LEU A 206 6.96 -13.05 9.57
CA LEU A 206 7.55 -11.96 8.79
C LEU A 206 8.88 -12.39 8.17
N LYS A 207 9.03 -12.09 6.89
CA LYS A 207 10.28 -12.30 6.14
C LYS A 207 10.71 -10.97 5.55
N VAL A 208 11.96 -10.58 5.77
CA VAL A 208 12.55 -9.43 5.06
C VAL A 208 12.71 -9.80 3.59
N VAL A 209 12.12 -8.99 2.70
CA VAL A 209 12.16 -9.19 1.24
C VAL A 209 13.07 -8.18 0.55
N ALA A 210 13.25 -7.00 1.14
CA ALA A 210 14.16 -5.99 0.62
C ALA A 210 14.63 -5.05 1.74
N THR A 211 15.83 -4.54 1.60
CA THR A 211 16.35 -3.40 2.36
C THR A 211 16.55 -2.26 1.37
N PRO A 212 15.53 -1.41 1.14
CA PRO A 212 15.67 -0.30 0.22
C PRO A 212 16.69 0.73 0.73
N TYR A 213 17.10 1.59 -0.19
CA TYR A 213 17.94 2.75 0.08
C TYR A 213 17.36 3.95 -0.65
N PHE A 214 17.32 5.11 0.02
CA PHE A 214 16.93 6.36 -0.59
C PHE A 214 17.80 7.51 -0.07
N ASP A 215 18.59 8.09 -0.99
CA ASP A 215 19.30 9.33 -0.72
C ASP A 215 18.35 10.52 -0.82
N ASN A 216 18.12 11.20 0.31
CA ASN A 216 17.24 12.34 0.37
C ASN A 216 17.76 13.56 -0.43
N ASN A 217 19.05 13.62 -0.71
CA ASN A 217 19.66 14.76 -1.42
C ASN A 217 19.51 14.66 -2.94
N SER A 218 19.46 13.45 -3.50
CA SER A 218 19.43 13.21 -4.95
C SER A 218 18.13 12.58 -5.43
N MET A 219 17.66 11.50 -4.78
CA MET A 219 16.60 10.62 -5.32
C MET A 219 15.16 11.18 -5.25
N ASN A 220 15.02 12.44 -4.79
CA ASN A 220 13.77 13.19 -4.86
C ASN A 220 13.44 13.67 -6.29
N LEU A 221 14.45 13.79 -7.16
CA LEU A 221 14.31 14.14 -8.57
C LEU A 221 14.96 13.05 -9.44
N TYR A 222 14.48 12.90 -10.68
CA TYR A 222 15.15 12.01 -11.62
C TYR A 222 16.39 12.69 -12.21
N PRO A 223 17.51 11.98 -12.42
CA PRO A 223 18.62 12.54 -13.17
C PRO A 223 18.21 12.81 -14.61
N PHE A 224 18.69 13.93 -15.18
CA PHE A 224 18.68 14.09 -16.62
C PHE A 224 19.64 13.09 -17.25
N LYS A 225 19.28 12.60 -18.45
CA LYS A 225 20.16 11.72 -19.22
C LYS A 225 21.49 12.42 -19.48
N ARG A 226 22.60 11.70 -19.32
CA ARG A 226 23.95 12.26 -19.47
C ARG A 226 24.16 12.98 -20.81
N ASP A 227 23.65 12.41 -21.89
CA ASP A 227 23.81 12.99 -23.23
C ASP A 227 23.11 14.34 -23.38
N GLU A 228 21.98 14.56 -22.70
CA GLU A 228 21.28 15.85 -22.69
C GLU A 228 22.11 16.94 -22.02
N ILE A 229 22.79 16.59 -20.91
CA ILE A 229 23.71 17.50 -20.21
C ILE A 229 24.95 17.81 -21.07
N LEU A 230 25.49 16.80 -21.75
CA LEU A 230 26.70 16.98 -22.58
C LEU A 230 26.44 17.77 -23.86
N THR A 231 25.23 17.70 -24.40
CA THR A 231 24.87 18.37 -25.66
C THR A 231 24.26 19.75 -25.45
N ASN A 232 23.56 19.99 -24.34
CA ASN A 232 22.96 21.27 -24.01
C ASN A 232 23.73 21.99 -22.90
N GLY A 233 24.62 22.90 -23.27
CA GLY A 233 25.43 23.68 -22.32
C GLY A 233 24.65 24.59 -21.37
N ASN A 234 23.33 24.73 -21.54
CA ASN A 234 22.45 25.47 -20.63
C ASN A 234 21.68 24.56 -19.66
N LEU A 235 21.78 23.23 -19.79
CA LEU A 235 21.09 22.28 -18.93
C LEU A 235 22.00 21.85 -17.78
N GLU A 236 21.65 22.28 -16.57
CA GLU A 236 22.31 21.83 -15.35
C GLU A 236 21.67 20.54 -14.81
N GLN A 237 22.47 19.69 -14.19
CA GLN A 237 21.99 18.44 -13.61
C GLN A 237 21.20 18.69 -12.32
N ASN A 238 20.24 17.81 -12.01
CA ASN A 238 19.58 17.80 -10.72
C ASN A 238 20.58 17.52 -9.58
N PRO A 239 20.37 18.08 -8.38
CA PRO A 239 21.32 17.93 -7.27
C PRO A 239 21.69 16.46 -6.97
N GLY A 240 22.98 16.20 -6.82
CA GLY A 240 23.51 14.89 -6.42
C GLY A 240 23.71 13.84 -7.52
N TYR A 241 23.62 14.23 -8.80
CA TYR A 241 23.87 13.38 -9.97
C TYR A 241 24.95 13.92 -10.90
#